data_AF-A0A428PC13-F1
#
_entry.id   AF-A0A428PC13-F1
#
_cell.length_a   1.000
_cell.length_b   1.000
_cell.length_c   1.000
_cell.angle_alpha   90.00
_cell.angle_beta   90.00
_cell.angle_gamma   90.00
#
_symmetry.space_group_name_H-M   'P 1'
#
loop_
_entity.id
_entity.type
_entity.pdbx_description
1 polymer ?
#
loop_
_entity_poly.entity_id
_entity_poly.type
_entity_poly.pdbx_seq_one_letter_code
_entity_poly.pdbx_strand_id
1 'polypeptide(L)'
;MPDVIEQMIRQVWRTPRGTKLGPNGRKNPDNFHYYRKWGFTIHRTYYGKESDQHWQALLHALRHQTKLAFGAFEDDEDTDQDDRRQVRELFHLDVREDPSLLDGLDVRGLREFCNAEKLKETEVVEKGGQKLRVSTRPLESQAMADHLYDFVLLADEAVLKDIEKGEFIIKAVSLLWDGHAG
;
A
#
# COMPACT_ATOMS: atom_id res chain seq x y z
N MET A 1 -13.46 -9.32 18.77
CA MET A 1 -12.22 -9.07 18.00
C MET A 1 -12.00 -7.57 17.99
N PRO A 2 -10.76 -7.04 17.98
CA PRO A 2 -10.57 -5.60 17.80
C PRO A 2 -11.16 -5.21 16.45
N ASP A 3 -11.95 -4.14 16.44
CA ASP A 3 -12.50 -3.54 15.23
C ASP A 3 -11.37 -3.32 14.19
N VAL A 4 -11.67 -3.67 12.94
CA VAL A 4 -10.72 -3.57 11.82
C VAL A 4 -10.23 -2.13 11.67
N ILE A 5 -11.09 -1.14 11.89
CA ILE A 5 -10.75 0.28 11.78
C ILE A 5 -9.78 0.68 12.89
N GLU A 6 -10.01 0.24 14.13
CA GLU A 6 -9.05 0.44 15.22
C GLU A 6 -7.66 -0.13 14.88
N GLN A 7 -7.60 -1.33 14.28
CA GLN A 7 -6.32 -1.93 13.86
C GLN A 7 -5.64 -1.12 12.77
N MET A 8 -6.40 -0.66 11.78
CA MET A 8 -5.88 0.19 10.70
C MET A 8 -5.33 1.50 11.25
N ILE A 9 -6.07 2.16 12.16
CA ILE A 9 -5.63 3.38 12.85
C ILE A 9 -4.27 3.18 13.52
N ARG A 10 -4.09 2.06 14.25
CA ARG A 10 -2.81 1.76 14.93
C ARG A 10 -1.63 1.63 13.96
N GLN A 11 -1.88 1.27 12.70
CA GLN A 11 -0.83 1.14 11.68
C GLN A 11 -0.53 2.46 10.98
N VAL A 12 -1.57 3.25 10.69
CA VAL A 12 -1.42 4.55 10.00
C VAL A 12 -0.97 5.66 10.94
N TRP A 13 -1.28 5.58 12.23
CA TRP A 13 -0.86 6.57 13.22
C TRP A 13 0.52 6.24 13.79
N ARG A 14 1.55 7.03 13.46
CA ARG A 14 2.91 6.82 14.01
C ARG A 14 3.52 8.10 14.56
N THR A 15 3.65 8.14 15.88
CA THR A 15 4.34 9.24 16.57
C THR A 15 5.79 8.86 16.89
N PRO A 16 6.76 9.78 16.71
CA PRO A 16 8.10 9.60 17.25
C PRO A 16 8.05 9.38 18.78
N ARG A 17 8.96 8.56 19.29
CA ARG A 17 9.03 8.33 20.75
C ARG A 17 9.34 9.64 21.45
N GLY A 18 8.58 9.95 22.51
CA GLY A 18 8.75 11.16 23.31
C GLY A 18 8.04 12.40 22.76
N THR A 19 7.29 12.29 21.66
CA THR A 19 6.43 13.38 21.18
C THR A 19 5.36 13.71 22.21
N LYS A 20 5.35 14.96 22.68
CA LYS A 20 4.26 15.50 23.49
C LYS A 20 3.12 15.87 22.55
N LEU A 21 2.05 15.09 22.60
CA LEU A 21 0.84 15.40 21.85
C LEU A 21 0.05 16.50 22.58
N GLY A 22 -0.48 17.45 21.82
CA GLY A 22 -1.46 18.41 22.34
C GLY A 22 -2.76 17.74 22.80
N PRO A 23 -3.73 18.52 23.30
CA PRO A 23 -5.07 18.04 23.64
C PRO A 23 -5.67 17.23 22.48
N ASN A 24 -6.47 16.22 22.80
CA ASN A 24 -7.15 15.32 21.85
C ASN A 24 -6.24 14.39 21.03
N GLY A 25 -4.93 14.36 21.29
CA GLY A 25 -4.02 13.35 20.75
C GLY A 25 -4.11 13.23 19.23
N ARG A 26 -4.43 12.02 18.73
CA ARG A 26 -4.54 11.73 17.29
C ARG A 26 -5.76 12.33 16.58
N LYS A 27 -6.75 12.81 17.34
CA LYS A 27 -7.94 13.50 16.80
C LYS A 27 -7.70 15.00 16.60
N ASN A 28 -6.57 15.52 17.06
CA ASN A 28 -6.21 16.91 16.84
C ASN A 28 -5.68 17.09 15.40
N PRO A 29 -6.27 17.99 14.58
CA PRO A 29 -5.80 18.29 13.23
C PRO A 29 -4.33 18.69 13.14
N ASP A 30 -3.81 19.39 14.15
CA ASP A 30 -2.40 19.80 14.22
C ASP A 30 -1.44 18.62 14.31
N ASN A 31 -1.94 17.43 14.65
CA ASN A 31 -1.15 16.21 14.72
C ASN A 31 -1.34 15.31 13.49
N PHE A 32 -2.10 15.72 12.47
CA PHE A 32 -2.41 14.87 11.31
C PHE A 32 -1.19 14.52 10.45
N HIS A 33 -0.11 15.28 10.55
CA HIS A 33 1.18 14.95 9.91
C HIS A 33 1.84 13.67 10.45
N TYR A 34 1.35 13.12 11.57
CA TYR A 34 1.76 11.81 12.07
C TYR A 34 0.97 10.64 11.46
N TYR A 35 -0.09 10.92 10.69
CA TYR A 35 -0.75 9.89 9.89
C TYR A 35 0.05 9.57 8.64
N ARG A 36 -0.03 8.30 8.26
CA ARG A 36 0.56 7.75 7.05
C ARG A 36 -0.55 7.36 6.09
N LYS A 37 -0.26 7.44 4.79
CA LYS A 37 -1.09 6.84 3.76
C LYS A 37 -0.94 5.33 3.81
N TRP A 38 -2.03 4.64 3.52
CA TRP A 38 -2.06 3.17 3.42
C TRP A 38 -2.74 2.77 2.11
N GLY A 39 -2.56 1.51 1.73
CA GLY A 39 -3.17 0.94 0.54
C GLY A 39 -2.17 0.08 -0.20
N PHE A 40 -2.27 0.07 -1.52
CA PHE A 40 -1.53 -0.88 -2.36
C PHE A 40 -0.52 -0.16 -3.25
N THR A 41 0.63 -0.80 -3.44
CA THR A 41 1.56 -0.47 -4.51
C THR A 41 1.26 -1.39 -5.68
N ILE A 42 0.91 -0.84 -6.83
CA ILE A 42 0.52 -1.59 -8.03
C ILE A 42 1.50 -1.30 -9.16
N HIS A 43 2.00 -2.36 -9.79
CA HIS A 43 2.92 -2.29 -10.91
C HIS A 43 2.24 -2.77 -12.19
N ARG A 44 2.32 -1.97 -13.24
CA ARG A 44 1.96 -2.36 -14.61
C ARG A 44 3.21 -2.87 -15.31
N THR A 45 3.11 -4.03 -15.96
CA THR A 45 4.24 -4.63 -16.72
C THR A 45 3.89 -4.95 -18.17
N TYR A 46 2.69 -4.61 -18.62
CA TYR A 46 2.25 -4.78 -20.00
C TYR A 46 1.71 -3.46 -20.57
N TYR A 47 2.16 -3.13 -21.78
CA TYR A 47 1.94 -1.81 -22.39
C TYR A 47 1.43 -1.93 -23.82
N GLY A 48 0.62 -0.96 -24.22
CA GLY A 48 -0.05 -0.92 -25.52
C GLY A 48 -1.36 -0.14 -25.45
N LYS A 49 -1.80 0.41 -26.59
CA LYS A 49 -2.96 1.32 -26.65
C LYS A 49 -4.24 0.71 -26.06
N GLU A 50 -4.50 -0.57 -26.35
CA GLU A 50 -5.68 -1.28 -25.83
C GLU A 50 -5.54 -1.49 -24.31
N SER A 51 -4.35 -1.87 -23.85
CA SER A 51 -4.08 -2.09 -22.42
C SER A 51 -4.17 -0.81 -21.56
N ASP A 52 -3.99 0.39 -22.14
CA ASP A 52 -4.10 1.66 -21.42
C ASP A 52 -5.51 1.88 -20.85
N GLN A 53 -6.54 1.55 -21.62
CA GLN A 53 -7.93 1.68 -21.18
C GLN A 53 -8.23 0.71 -20.02
N HIS A 54 -7.80 -0.55 -20.15
CA HIS A 54 -8.02 -1.57 -19.12
C HIS A 54 -7.23 -1.28 -17.84
N TRP A 55 -6.04 -0.72 -17.98
CA TRP A 55 -5.26 -0.22 -16.85
C TRP A 55 -6.01 0.88 -16.09
N GLN A 56 -6.54 1.89 -16.77
CA GLN A 56 -7.33 2.94 -16.12
C GLN A 56 -8.61 2.40 -15.47
N ALA A 57 -9.28 1.44 -16.11
CA ALA A 57 -10.44 0.76 -15.55
C ALA A 57 -10.10 0.00 -14.26
N LEU A 58 -8.98 -0.72 -14.24
CA LEU A 58 -8.48 -1.41 -13.05
C LEU A 58 -8.16 -0.44 -11.91
N LEU A 59 -7.44 0.66 -12.18
CA LEU A 59 -7.14 1.69 -11.17
C LEU A 59 -8.41 2.33 -10.60
N HIS A 60 -9.38 2.62 -11.48
CA HIS A 60 -10.67 3.15 -11.07
C HIS A 60 -11.42 2.15 -10.18
N ALA A 61 -11.50 0.88 -10.58
CA ALA A 61 -12.16 -0.16 -9.82
C ALA A 61 -11.52 -0.37 -8.44
N LEU A 62 -10.18 -0.48 -8.36
CA LEU A 62 -9.47 -0.61 -7.08
C LEU A 62 -9.75 0.55 -6.14
N ARG A 63 -9.68 1.79 -6.64
CA ARG A 63 -9.97 2.98 -5.82
C ARG A 63 -11.42 3.02 -5.37
N HIS A 64 -12.35 2.76 -6.28
CA HIS A 64 -13.77 2.88 -5.99
C HIS A 64 -14.25 1.77 -5.07
N GLN A 65 -13.93 0.51 -5.36
CA GLN A 65 -14.33 -0.64 -4.56
C GLN A 65 -13.72 -0.61 -3.16
N THR A 66 -12.45 -0.23 -3.03
CA THR A 66 -11.84 -0.08 -1.70
C THR A 66 -12.54 0.99 -0.88
N LYS A 67 -12.91 2.13 -1.50
CA LYS A 67 -13.67 3.18 -0.81
C LYS A 67 -15.09 2.74 -0.45
N LEU A 68 -15.78 2.00 -1.33
CA LEU A 68 -17.11 1.47 -1.08
C LEU A 68 -17.11 0.41 0.04
N ALA A 69 -16.04 -0.39 0.16
CA ALA A 69 -15.91 -1.36 1.23
C ALA A 69 -15.96 -0.72 2.63
N PHE A 70 -15.59 0.56 2.77
CA PHE A 70 -15.78 1.29 4.03
C PHE A 70 -17.24 1.57 4.39
N GLY A 71 -18.14 1.51 3.41
CA GLY A 71 -19.58 1.55 3.59
C GLY A 71 -20.10 0.37 4.41
N ALA A 72 -19.42 -0.78 4.37
CA ALA A 72 -19.80 -1.96 5.16
C ALA A 72 -19.72 -1.73 6.68
N PHE A 73 -18.99 -0.70 7.11
CA PHE A 73 -18.88 -0.33 8.51
C PHE A 73 -19.88 0.78 8.90
N GLU A 74 -20.72 1.30 7.98
CA GLU A 74 -21.62 2.45 8.23
C GLU A 74 -22.55 2.27 9.41
N ASP A 75 -23.06 1.07 9.60
CA ASP A 75 -24.00 0.73 10.68
C ASP A 75 -23.30 0.17 11.94
N ASP A 76 -21.96 0.16 11.98
CA ASP A 76 -21.21 -0.29 13.15
C ASP A 76 -21.14 0.83 14.20
N GLU A 77 -22.05 0.77 15.18
CA GLU A 77 -22.14 1.73 16.30
C GLU A 77 -20.91 1.73 17.22
N ASP A 78 -20.15 0.63 17.26
CA ASP A 78 -18.95 0.50 18.09
C ASP A 78 -17.73 1.17 17.45
N THR A 79 -17.81 1.49 16.15
CA THR A 79 -16.70 2.08 15.42
C THR A 79 -16.76 3.61 15.42
N ASP A 80 -15.67 4.24 15.84
CA ASP A 80 -15.51 5.69 15.85
C ASP A 80 -15.62 6.29 14.43
N GLN A 81 -16.60 7.19 14.22
CA GLN A 81 -16.87 7.77 12.90
C GLN A 81 -15.71 8.62 12.37
N ASP A 82 -14.97 9.32 13.24
CA ASP A 82 -13.82 10.13 12.82
C ASP A 82 -12.70 9.21 12.32
N ASP A 83 -12.46 8.11 13.02
CA ASP A 83 -11.44 7.13 12.66
C ASP A 83 -11.73 6.47 11.33
N ARG A 84 -12.98 6.08 11.10
CA ARG A 84 -13.43 5.52 9.82
C ARG A 84 -13.21 6.49 8.69
N ARG A 85 -13.63 7.74 8.87
CA ARG A 85 -13.42 8.80 7.90
C ARG A 85 -11.93 8.99 7.63
N GLN A 86 -11.11 9.04 8.68
CA GLN A 86 -9.67 9.22 8.59
C GLN A 86 -9.00 8.07 7.82
N VAL A 87 -9.29 6.81 8.17
CA VAL A 87 -8.76 5.65 7.45
C VAL A 87 -9.19 5.70 5.99
N ARG A 88 -10.46 5.97 5.70
CA ARG A 88 -10.94 6.09 4.31
C ARG A 88 -10.21 7.19 3.52
N GLU A 89 -9.94 8.34 4.13
CA GLU A 89 -9.24 9.47 3.49
C GLU A 89 -7.74 9.21 3.30
N LEU A 90 -7.12 8.41 4.16
CA LEU A 90 -5.71 8.03 4.06
C LEU A 90 -5.44 6.95 3.01
N PHE A 91 -6.48 6.36 2.40
CA PHE A 91 -6.30 5.38 1.33
C PHE A 91 -5.60 6.00 0.12
N HIS A 92 -4.51 5.36 -0.31
CA HIS A 92 -3.71 5.75 -1.44
C HIS A 92 -3.34 4.52 -2.26
N LEU A 93 -3.35 4.68 -3.58
CA LEU A 93 -2.86 3.68 -4.52
C LEU A 93 -1.57 4.23 -5.12
N ASP A 94 -0.44 3.62 -4.76
CA ASP A 94 0.88 3.96 -5.32
C ASP A 94 1.03 3.25 -6.67
N VAL A 95 0.93 4.01 -7.75
CA VAL A 95 0.85 3.50 -9.11
C VAL A 95 2.23 3.58 -9.78
N ARG A 96 2.75 2.42 -10.20
CA ARG A 96 4.05 2.28 -10.87
C ARG A 96 3.83 1.77 -12.29
N GLU A 97 4.09 2.62 -13.26
CA GLU A 97 3.77 2.35 -14.66
C GLU A 97 4.86 2.78 -15.65
N ASP A 98 6.10 3.01 -15.20
CA ASP A 98 7.21 3.38 -16.09
C ASP A 98 7.62 2.18 -16.99
N PRO A 99 7.34 2.22 -18.30
CA PRO A 99 7.64 1.10 -19.19
C PRO A 99 9.14 0.85 -19.33
N SER A 100 10.00 1.86 -19.14
CA SER A 100 11.45 1.70 -19.25
C SER A 100 12.04 0.81 -18.16
N LEU A 101 11.30 0.65 -17.06
CA LEU A 101 11.72 -0.13 -15.89
C LEU A 101 10.93 -1.44 -15.75
N LEU A 102 9.68 -1.47 -16.22
CA LEU A 102 8.71 -2.50 -15.86
C LEU A 102 8.19 -3.34 -17.04
N ASP A 103 8.38 -2.91 -18.29
CA ASP A 103 7.84 -3.62 -19.45
C ASP A 103 8.37 -5.05 -19.55
N GLY A 104 7.44 -6.00 -19.73
CA GLY A 104 7.73 -7.41 -19.87
C GLY A 104 8.16 -8.13 -18.59
N LEU A 105 8.20 -7.46 -17.42
CA LEU A 105 8.53 -8.14 -16.16
C LEU A 105 7.44 -9.15 -15.79
N ASP A 106 7.86 -10.40 -15.59
CA ASP A 106 7.05 -11.44 -14.98
C ASP A 106 7.02 -11.32 -13.44
N VAL A 107 6.30 -12.23 -12.78
CA VAL A 107 6.19 -12.25 -11.31
C VAL A 107 7.55 -12.28 -10.61
N ARG A 108 8.51 -13.02 -11.17
CA ARG A 108 9.85 -13.16 -10.58
C ARG A 108 10.67 -11.90 -10.81
N GLY A 109 10.70 -11.38 -12.03
CA GLY A 109 11.39 -10.15 -12.40
C GLY A 109 10.86 -8.95 -11.61
N LEU A 110 9.54 -8.86 -11.43
CA LEU A 110 8.94 -7.82 -10.58
C LEU A 110 9.39 -7.94 -9.13
N ARG A 111 9.42 -9.16 -8.56
CA ARG A 111 9.89 -9.38 -7.18
C ARG A 111 11.34 -8.94 -7.01
N GLU A 112 12.21 -9.34 -7.94
CA GLU A 112 13.63 -8.97 -7.93
C GLU A 112 13.79 -7.44 -8.03
N PHE A 113 13.04 -6.79 -8.92
CA PHE A 113 12.99 -5.34 -9.06
C PHE A 113 12.56 -4.65 -7.75
N CYS A 114 11.41 -5.03 -7.18
CA CYS A 114 10.90 -4.42 -5.95
C CYS A 114 11.86 -4.60 -4.76
N ASN A 115 12.50 -5.77 -4.63
CA ASN A 115 13.48 -6.01 -3.57
C ASN A 115 14.76 -5.18 -3.77
N ALA A 116 15.21 -4.97 -5.00
CA ALA A 116 16.32 -4.08 -5.30
C ALA A 116 16.00 -2.62 -4.97
N GLU A 117 14.82 -2.13 -5.36
CA GLU A 117 14.35 -0.78 -5.02
C GLU A 117 14.24 -0.60 -3.50
N LYS A 118 13.62 -1.56 -2.81
CA LYS A 118 13.51 -1.55 -1.35
C LYS A 118 14.87 -1.49 -0.65
N LEU A 119 15.88 -2.18 -1.18
CA LEU A 119 17.24 -2.13 -0.65
C LEU A 119 17.88 -0.74 -0.81
N LYS A 120 17.67 -0.08 -1.97
CA LYS A 120 18.14 1.30 -2.21
C LYS A 120 17.48 2.30 -1.24
N GLU A 121 16.24 2.02 -0.85
CA GLU A 121 15.48 2.81 0.11
C GLU A 121 15.74 2.40 1.57
N THR A 122 16.87 1.73 1.85
CA THR A 122 17.31 1.46 3.22
C THR A 122 18.71 1.96 3.48
N GLU A 123 18.93 2.48 4.67
CA GLU A 123 20.25 2.84 5.18
C GLU A 123 20.58 2.04 6.44
N VAL A 124 21.87 1.85 6.70
CA VAL A 124 22.34 1.19 7.93
C VAL A 124 22.72 2.27 8.93
N VAL A 125 21.98 2.34 10.03
CA VAL A 125 22.26 3.25 11.13
C VAL A 125 22.81 2.46 12.30
N GLU A 126 23.87 2.97 12.91
CA GLU A 126 24.44 2.41 14.13
C GLU A 126 23.86 3.12 15.35
N LYS A 127 23.21 2.37 16.24
CA LYS A 127 22.62 2.92 17.47
C LYS A 127 22.91 2.00 18.64
N GLY A 128 23.67 2.50 19.63
CA GLY A 128 24.04 1.72 20.82
C GLY A 128 24.83 0.45 20.49
N GLY A 129 25.69 0.49 19.47
CA GLY A 129 26.50 -0.66 19.02
C GLY A 129 25.76 -1.69 18.15
N GLN A 130 24.47 -1.47 17.86
CA GLN A 130 23.69 -2.31 16.93
C GLN A 130 23.57 -1.63 15.57
N LYS A 131 23.80 -2.39 14.50
CA LYS A 131 23.55 -1.97 13.12
C LYS A 131 22.10 -2.30 12.75
N LEU A 132 21.29 -1.28 12.53
CA LEU A 132 19.88 -1.38 12.16
C LEU A 132 19.71 -0.93 10.71
N ARG A 133 19.03 -1.73 9.89
CA ARG A 133 18.53 -1.25 8.59
C ARG A 133 17.24 -0.47 8.84
N VAL A 134 17.20 0.77 8.38
CA VAL A 134 16.02 1.64 8.47
C VAL A 134 15.63 2.12 7.08
N SER A 135 14.32 2.21 6.84
CA SER A 135 13.79 2.72 5.59
C SER A 135 14.00 4.23 5.48
N THR A 136 14.52 4.68 4.34
CA THR A 136 14.66 6.10 3.98
C THR A 136 13.40 6.65 3.33
N ARG A 137 12.41 5.81 2.97
CA ARG A 137 11.11 6.27 2.45
C ARG A 137 10.46 7.31 3.35
N PRO A 138 9.77 8.31 2.77
CA PRO A 138 8.95 9.25 3.53
C PRO A 138 8.00 8.53 4.50
N LEU A 139 7.81 9.12 5.68
CA LEU A 139 6.96 8.52 6.72
C LEU A 139 5.57 8.17 6.18
N GLU A 140 5.02 9.04 5.34
CA GLU A 140 3.68 8.93 4.77
C GLU A 140 3.46 7.66 3.94
N SER A 141 4.49 7.03 3.36
CA SER A 141 4.35 5.82 2.54
C SER A 141 4.74 4.53 3.27
N GLN A 142 5.11 4.61 4.55
CA GLN A 142 5.53 3.46 5.36
C GLN A 142 4.36 2.63 5.95
N ALA A 143 3.13 2.85 5.50
CA ALA A 143 1.99 2.00 5.85
C ALA A 143 1.37 1.29 4.62
N MET A 144 2.04 1.37 3.48
CA MET A 144 1.65 0.66 2.26
C MET A 144 1.89 -0.85 2.38
N ALA A 145 1.15 -1.64 1.60
CA ALA A 145 1.23 -3.09 1.57
C ALA A 145 2.67 -3.63 1.36
N ASP A 146 3.44 -2.97 0.50
CA ASP A 146 4.82 -3.35 0.18
C ASP A 146 5.82 -3.08 1.32
N HIS A 147 5.47 -2.13 2.21
CA HIS A 147 6.28 -1.77 3.35
C HIS A 147 5.97 -2.61 4.60
N LEU A 148 4.69 -2.73 4.97
CA LEU A 148 4.28 -3.41 6.22
C LEU A 148 4.07 -4.92 6.04
N TYR A 149 3.67 -5.36 4.84
CA TYR A 149 3.24 -6.73 4.60
C TYR A 149 4.02 -7.43 3.48
N ASP A 150 5.03 -6.75 2.93
CA ASP A 150 5.93 -7.30 1.91
C ASP A 150 5.21 -7.94 0.72
N PHE A 151 4.19 -7.27 0.18
CA PHE A 151 3.58 -7.66 -1.09
C PHE A 151 3.19 -6.45 -1.95
N VAL A 152 3.17 -6.66 -3.26
CA VAL A 152 2.73 -5.68 -4.26
C VAL A 152 1.63 -6.28 -5.13
N LEU A 153 0.88 -5.42 -5.82
CA LEU A 153 -0.07 -5.84 -6.84
C LEU A 153 0.59 -5.76 -8.23
N LEU A 154 0.27 -6.72 -9.09
CA LEU A 154 0.79 -6.82 -10.46
C LEU A 154 -0.36 -6.83 -11.48
N ALA A 155 -0.25 -5.95 -12.47
CA ALA A 155 -1.06 -5.93 -13.67
C ALA A 155 -0.19 -6.24 -14.90
N ASP A 156 -0.08 -7.54 -15.19
CA ASP A 156 0.57 -8.05 -16.39
C ASP A 156 -0.43 -8.26 -17.53
N GLU A 157 0.03 -8.81 -18.66
CA GLU A 157 -0.80 -8.99 -19.85
C GLU A 157 -2.07 -9.80 -19.56
N ALA A 158 -1.96 -10.89 -18.80
CA ALA A 158 -3.10 -11.74 -18.46
C ALA A 158 -4.13 -10.97 -17.65
N VAL A 159 -3.68 -10.22 -16.62
CA VAL A 159 -4.57 -9.38 -15.81
C VAL A 159 -5.31 -8.36 -16.67
N LEU A 160 -4.61 -7.64 -17.55
CA LEU A 160 -5.27 -6.61 -18.36
C LEU A 160 -6.23 -7.19 -19.41
N LYS A 161 -5.96 -8.38 -19.94
CA LYS A 161 -6.90 -9.14 -20.80
C LYS A 161 -8.11 -9.68 -20.06
N ASP A 162 -8.00 -9.97 -18.77
CA ASP A 162 -9.15 -10.38 -17.96
C ASP A 162 -10.05 -9.16 -17.68
N ILE A 163 -9.45 -7.99 -17.41
CA ILE A 163 -10.19 -6.73 -17.28
C ILE A 163 -10.93 -6.37 -18.58
N GLU A 164 -10.33 -6.63 -19.74
CA GLU A 164 -10.98 -6.46 -21.05
C GLU A 164 -12.28 -7.28 -21.15
N LYS A 165 -12.29 -8.51 -20.61
CA LYS A 165 -13.47 -9.39 -20.59
C LYS A 165 -14.45 -9.03 -19.46
N GLY A 166 -14.16 -8.02 -18.65
CA GLY A 166 -14.96 -7.64 -17.49
C GLY A 166 -14.65 -8.43 -16.21
N GLU A 167 -13.57 -9.21 -16.21
CA GLU A 167 -13.10 -9.97 -15.04
C GLU A 167 -12.08 -9.15 -14.24
N PHE A 168 -12.48 -8.68 -13.06
CA PHE A 168 -11.64 -7.84 -12.20
C PHE A 168 -10.74 -8.67 -11.28
N ILE A 169 -9.74 -9.32 -11.87
CA ILE A 169 -8.73 -10.13 -11.17
C ILE A 169 -7.41 -9.36 -11.14
N ILE A 170 -6.69 -9.43 -10.02
CA ILE A 170 -5.34 -8.88 -9.89
C ILE A 170 -4.42 -9.86 -9.17
N LYS A 171 -3.14 -9.86 -9.54
CA LYS A 171 -2.12 -10.73 -8.92
C LYS A 171 -1.52 -10.02 -7.71
N ALA A 172 -1.49 -10.71 -6.57
CA ALA A 172 -0.72 -10.29 -5.40
C ALA A 172 0.63 -11.03 -5.40
N VAL A 173 1.72 -10.28 -5.39
CA VAL A 173 3.09 -10.82 -5.44
C VAL A 173 3.76 -10.58 -4.10
N SER A 174 4.02 -11.65 -3.36
CA SER A 174 4.84 -11.59 -2.15
C SER A 174 6.30 -11.28 -2.50
N LEU A 175 6.93 -10.41 -1.71
CA LEU A 175 8.34 -10.02 -1.81
C LEU A 175 9.26 -10.94 -0.99
N LEU A 176 8.71 -11.67 -0.01
CA LEU A 176 9.44 -12.58 0.86
C LEU A 176 9.53 -14.01 0.31
N TRP A 177 8.74 -14.34 -0.71
CA TRP A 177 8.67 -15.70 -1.24
C TRP A 177 9.99 -16.09 -1.92
N ASP A 178 10.64 -17.13 -1.39
CA ASP A 178 11.96 -17.62 -1.81
C ASP A 178 11.94 -18.82 -2.77
N GLY A 179 10.74 -19.33 -3.09
CA GLY A 179 10.56 -20.38 -4.11
C GLY A 179 10.24 -21.76 -3.53
N HIS A 180 10.25 -21.93 -2.20
CA HIS A 180 9.84 -23.20 -1.61
C HIS A 180 8.32 -23.29 -1.57
N ALA A 181 7.76 -24.13 -2.46
CA ALA A 181 6.45 -24.70 -2.25
C ALA A 181 6.51 -25.58 -0.98
N GLY A 182 5.49 -25.46 -0.13
CA GLY A 182 5.18 -26.54 0.81
C GLY A 182 4.83 -27.82 0.09
#